data_AF-A0A2M7DD09-F1
#
_entry.id   AF-A0A2M7DD09-F1
#
_cell.length_a   1.000
_cell.length_b   1.000
_cell.length_c   1.000
_cell.angle_alpha   90.00
_cell.angle_beta   90.00
_cell.angle_gamma   90.00
#
_symmetry.space_group_name_H-M   'P 1'
#
loop_
_entity.id
_entity.type
_entity.pdbx_description
1 polymer ?
#
loop_
_entity_poly.entity_id
_entity_poly.type
_entity_poly.pdbx_seq_one_letter_code
_entity_poly.pdbx_strand_id
1 'polypeptide(L)'
;MRKSLKFKSKPHKKFYWVLLVFGLLVFVIGLIVGNIELSRKRSVLKNNLLDLQGKLERADKISSQPAQESSPAYLEKMAREQLNLMKPGESVAAFPEKLEEEYDKTEGLLQKIKDKLK
;
A
#
# COMPACT_ATOMS: atom_id res chain seq x y z
N MET A 1 -46.73 -22.88 -77.54
CA MET A 1 -47.26 -22.74 -76.17
C MET A 1 -46.14 -23.00 -75.16
N ARG A 2 -45.67 -22.00 -74.40
CA ARG A 2 -44.67 -22.19 -73.33
C ARG A 2 -45.38 -22.18 -71.98
N LYS A 3 -45.33 -23.31 -71.25
CA LYS A 3 -45.90 -23.43 -69.90
C LYS A 3 -44.97 -22.73 -68.91
N SER A 4 -45.39 -21.62 -68.33
CA SER A 4 -44.66 -20.90 -67.28
C SER A 4 -44.66 -21.72 -65.99
N LEU A 5 -43.49 -22.11 -65.50
CA LEU A 5 -43.32 -22.76 -64.21
C LEU A 5 -43.55 -21.73 -63.10
N LYS A 6 -44.73 -21.77 -62.46
CA LYS A 6 -45.03 -20.96 -61.28
C LYS A 6 -44.44 -21.63 -60.03
N PHE A 7 -43.28 -21.19 -59.58
CA PHE A 7 -42.72 -21.59 -58.29
C PHE A 7 -43.53 -20.96 -57.16
N LYS A 8 -44.36 -21.78 -56.50
CA LYS A 8 -45.00 -21.41 -55.23
C LYS A 8 -43.94 -21.44 -54.13
N SER A 9 -43.42 -20.27 -53.73
CA SER A 9 -42.61 -20.14 -52.53
C SER A 9 -43.48 -20.42 -51.30
N LYS A 10 -43.06 -21.39 -50.48
CA LYS A 10 -43.69 -21.67 -49.19
C LYS A 10 -43.24 -20.60 -48.18
N PRO A 11 -44.08 -20.19 -47.21
CA PRO A 11 -43.73 -19.12 -46.29
C PRO A 11 -42.59 -19.55 -45.36
N HIS A 12 -41.41 -18.96 -45.55
CA HIS A 12 -40.20 -19.19 -44.75
C HIS A 12 -40.26 -18.62 -43.32
N LYS A 13 -41.46 -18.40 -42.75
CA LYS A 13 -41.64 -17.80 -41.41
C LYS A 13 -40.85 -18.54 -40.32
N LYS A 14 -40.76 -19.87 -40.40
CA LYS A 14 -39.96 -20.68 -39.47
C LYS A 14 -38.46 -20.41 -39.57
N PHE A 15 -37.95 -20.13 -40.78
CA PHE A 15 -36.53 -19.82 -41.00
C PHE A 15 -36.15 -18.46 -40.40
N TYR A 16 -36.98 -17.43 -40.60
CA TYR A 16 -36.75 -16.13 -39.99
C TYR A 16 -36.80 -16.17 -38.46
N TRP A 17 -37.67 -17.00 -37.89
CA TRP A 17 -37.76 -17.17 -36.43
C TRP A 17 -36.50 -17.82 -35.85
N VAL A 18 -35.98 -18.87 -36.51
CA VAL A 18 -34.71 -19.52 -36.12
C VAL A 18 -33.54 -18.54 -36.22
N LEU A 19 -33.48 -17.75 -37.31
CA LEU A 19 -32.43 -16.74 -37.50
C LEU A 19 -32.46 -15.67 -36.40
N LEU A 20 -33.65 -15.22 -35.99
CA LEU A 20 -33.84 -14.21 -34.96
C LEU A 20 -33.38 -14.74 -33.59
N VAL A 21 -33.78 -15.95 -33.22
CA VAL A 21 -33.36 -16.59 -31.96
C VAL A 21 -31.84 -16.78 -31.94
N PHE A 22 -31.26 -17.22 -33.05
CA PHE A 22 -29.82 -17.40 -33.17
C PHE A 22 -29.06 -16.06 -33.07
N GLY A 23 -29.54 -15.01 -33.73
CA GLY A 23 -28.97 -13.66 -33.61
C GLY A 23 -29.02 -13.13 -32.18
N LEU A 24 -30.13 -13.38 -31.48
CA LEU A 24 -30.30 -12.98 -30.08
C LEU A 24 -29.36 -13.75 -29.15
N LEU A 25 -29.12 -15.04 -29.41
CA LEU A 25 -28.14 -15.84 -28.69
C LEU A 25 -26.72 -15.27 -28.83
N VAL A 26 -26.30 -14.95 -30.06
CA VAL A 26 -24.98 -14.35 -30.34
C VAL A 26 -24.85 -12.98 -29.66
N PHE A 27 -25.90 -12.18 -29.67
CA PHE A 27 -25.92 -10.88 -29.01
C PHE A 27 -25.72 -10.98 -27.49
N VAL A 28 -26.38 -11.93 -26.83
CA VAL A 28 -26.21 -12.19 -25.38
C VAL A 28 -24.78 -12.63 -25.07
N ILE A 29 -24.19 -13.51 -25.88
CA ILE A 29 -22.80 -13.94 -25.70
C ILE A 29 -21.84 -12.74 -25.86
N GLY A 30 -22.07 -11.88 -26.85
CA GLY A 30 -21.29 -10.66 -27.05
C GLY A 30 -21.36 -9.70 -25.86
N LEU A 31 -22.53 -9.53 -25.25
CA LEU A 31 -22.70 -8.71 -24.04
C LEU A 31 -21.90 -9.26 -22.85
N ILE A 32 -21.89 -10.59 -22.66
CA ILE A 32 -21.13 -11.22 -21.58
C ILE A 32 -19.62 -10.97 -21.74
N VAL A 33 -19.09 -11.20 -22.95
CA VAL A 33 -17.67 -10.96 -23.25
C VAL A 33 -17.30 -9.50 -23.08
N GLY A 34 -18.12 -8.58 -23.60
CA GLY A 34 -17.90 -7.14 -23.46
C GLY A 34 -17.90 -6.68 -22.00
N ASN A 35 -18.79 -7.23 -21.17
CA ASN A 35 -18.88 -6.88 -19.76
C ASN A 35 -17.66 -7.37 -18.95
N ILE A 36 -17.10 -8.53 -19.30
CA ILE A 36 -15.85 -9.05 -18.70
C ILE A 36 -14.67 -8.15 -19.07
N GLU A 37 -14.56 -7.73 -20.33
CA GLU A 37 -13.45 -6.88 -20.77
C GLU A 37 -13.52 -5.48 -20.13
N LEU A 38 -14.73 -4.93 -19.99
CA LEU A 38 -14.96 -3.65 -19.32
C LEU A 38 -14.61 -3.73 -17.82
N SER A 39 -14.95 -4.84 -17.17
CA SER A 39 -14.62 -5.10 -15.77
C SER A 39 -13.12 -5.26 -15.55
N ARG A 40 -12.40 -5.92 -16.47
CA ARG A 40 -10.93 -6.02 -16.42
C ARG A 40 -10.28 -4.64 -16.55
N LYS A 41 -10.72 -3.81 -17.51
CA LYS A 41 -10.20 -2.44 -17.70
C LYS A 41 -10.44 -1.57 -16.46
N ARG A 42 -11.61 -1.68 -15.83
CA ARG A 42 -11.92 -0.98 -14.56
C ARG A 42 -11.04 -1.44 -13.40
N SER A 43 -10.74 -2.73 -13.30
CA SER A 43 -9.86 -3.25 -12.25
C SER A 43 -8.43 -2.74 -12.39
N VAL A 44 -7.90 -2.68 -13.62
CA VAL A 44 -6.55 -2.14 -13.88
C VAL A 44 -6.49 -0.65 -13.55
N LEU A 45 -7.50 0.13 -13.94
CA LEU A 45 -7.58 1.55 -13.59
C LEU A 45 -7.65 1.78 -12.07
N LYS A 46 -8.45 0.97 -11.35
CA LYS A 46 -8.57 1.07 -9.89
C LYS A 46 -7.26 0.75 -9.17
N ASN A 47 -6.53 -0.26 -9.64
CA ASN A 47 -5.23 -0.62 -9.08
C ASN A 47 -4.18 0.47 -9.31
N ASN A 48 -4.16 1.07 -10.51
CA ASN A 48 -3.26 2.19 -10.79
C ASN A 48 -3.60 3.42 -9.94
N LEU A 49 -4.89 3.72 -9.73
CA LEU A 49 -5.31 4.82 -8.85
C LEU A 49 -4.91 4.59 -7.39
N LEU A 50 -5.04 3.37 -6.87
CA LEU A 50 -4.61 3.03 -5.50
C LEU A 50 -3.09 3.13 -5.34
N ASP A 51 -2.32 2.70 -6.34
CA ASP A 51 -0.85 2.82 -6.31
C ASP A 51 -0.40 4.30 -6.36
N LEU A 52 -1.05 5.11 -7.19
CA LEU A 52 -0.80 6.56 -7.25
C LEU A 52 -1.17 7.26 -5.94
N GLN A 53 -2.32 6.91 -5.35
CA GLN A 53 -2.76 7.48 -4.07
C GLN A 53 -1.81 7.10 -2.93
N GLY A 54 -1.33 5.85 -2.89
CA GLY A 54 -0.34 5.40 -1.91
C GLY A 54 1.02 6.08 -2.07
N LYS A 55 1.43 6.42 -3.29
CA LYS A 55 2.65 7.21 -3.54
C LYS A 55 2.50 8.67 -3.10
N LEU A 56 1.32 9.26 -3.30
CA LEU A 56 1.04 10.63 -2.89
C LEU A 56 1.02 10.78 -1.36
N GLU A 57 0.39 9.85 -0.64
CA GLU A 57 0.35 9.87 0.82
C GLU A 57 1.75 9.71 1.46
N ARG A 58 2.64 8.94 0.82
CA ARG A 58 4.04 8.82 1.25
C ARG A 58 4.84 10.09 0.97
N ALA A 59 4.60 10.75 -0.16
CA ALA A 59 5.27 12.00 -0.48
C ALA A 59 4.88 13.13 0.50
N ASP A 60 3.60 13.23 0.87
CA ASP A 60 3.13 14.24 1.84
C ASP A 60 3.70 14.00 3.24
N LYS A 61 3.80 12.74 3.69
CA LYS A 61 4.43 12.37 4.97
C LYS A 61 5.94 12.65 5.01
N ILE A 62 6.63 12.45 3.89
CA ILE A 62 8.07 12.73 3.79
C ILE A 62 8.34 14.24 3.72
N SER A 63 7.43 15.03 3.14
CA SER A 63 7.61 16.49 3.03
C SER A 63 7.39 17.24 4.35
N SER A 64 6.62 16.68 5.28
CA SER A 64 6.23 17.33 6.53
C SER A 64 7.19 17.09 7.71
N GLN A 65 8.08 16.10 7.63
CA GLN A 65 9.11 15.83 8.65
C GLN A 65 10.39 16.69 8.57
N PRO A 66 11.02 16.95 7.40
CA PRO A 66 12.32 17.60 7.34
C PRO A 66 12.28 19.11 7.66
N ALA A 67 11.12 19.76 7.55
CA ALA A 67 10.98 21.18 7.84
C ALA A 67 11.15 21.50 9.34
N GLN A 68 10.85 20.55 10.23
CA GLN A 68 10.92 20.75 11.67
C GLN A 68 12.32 20.39 12.23
N GLU A 69 12.95 19.35 11.69
CA GLU A 69 14.29 18.89 12.06
C GLU A 69 15.43 19.80 11.58
N SER A 70 15.21 20.55 10.49
CA SER A 70 16.20 21.49 9.94
C SER A 70 16.10 22.90 10.54
N SER A 71 15.18 23.14 11.48
CA SER A 71 15.08 24.45 12.11
C SER A 71 16.30 24.72 13.02
N PRO A 72 16.88 25.93 12.98
CA PRO A 72 18.08 26.24 13.77
C PRO A 72 17.86 26.07 15.28
N ALA A 73 16.63 26.29 15.76
CA ALA A 73 16.25 26.08 17.15
C ALA A 73 16.26 24.59 17.55
N TYR A 74 15.83 23.70 16.65
CA TYR A 74 15.86 22.25 16.89
C TYR A 74 17.29 21.72 16.89
N LEU A 75 18.13 22.17 15.95
CA LEU A 75 19.54 21.81 15.90
C LEU A 75 20.31 22.29 17.14
N GLU A 76 20.04 23.51 17.61
CA GLU A 76 20.64 24.02 18.84
C GLU A 76 20.20 23.23 20.08
N LYS A 77 18.91 22.87 20.16
CA LYS A 77 18.37 22.03 21.24
C LYS A 77 19.07 20.66 21.27
N MET A 78 19.16 19.99 20.12
CA MET A 78 19.83 18.68 20.00
C MET A 78 21.32 18.76 20.34
N ALA A 79 22.02 19.80 19.90
CA ALA A 79 23.43 20.01 20.22
C ALA A 79 23.67 20.21 21.73
N ARG A 80 22.78 20.95 22.42
CA ARG A 80 22.87 21.17 23.87
C ARG A 80 22.46 19.93 24.66
N GLU A 81 21.39 19.24 24.28
CA GLU A 81 20.82 18.13 25.06
C GLU A 81 21.55 16.79 24.84
N GLN A 82 21.89 16.45 23.59
CA GLN A 82 22.48 15.14 23.27
C GLN A 82 24.00 15.18 23.21
N LEU A 83 24.57 16.28 22.72
CA LEU A 83 26.01 16.41 22.51
C LEU A 83 26.70 17.28 23.55
N ASN A 84 25.92 17.89 24.46
CA ASN A 84 26.39 18.81 25.51
C ASN A 84 27.34 19.91 24.96
N LEU A 85 27.11 20.32 23.70
CA LEU A 85 27.91 21.32 23.00
C LEU A 85 27.50 22.72 23.43
N MET A 86 28.51 23.58 23.60
CA MET A 86 28.36 24.90 24.19
C MET A 86 28.71 25.99 23.17
N LYS A 87 28.06 27.15 23.27
CA LYS A 87 28.51 28.34 22.53
C LYS A 87 29.76 28.90 23.22
N PRO A 88 30.73 29.43 22.45
CA PRO A 88 31.95 29.99 23.02
C PRO A 88 31.61 31.17 23.94
N GLY A 89 31.96 31.05 25.22
CA GLY A 89 31.73 32.08 26.25
C GLY A 89 30.64 31.76 27.30
N GLU A 90 29.89 30.65 27.16
CA GLU A 90 28.93 30.19 28.18
C GLU A 90 29.61 29.24 29.19
N SER A 91 29.25 29.36 30.49
CA SER A 91 29.68 28.44 31.56
C SER A 91 28.46 27.69 32.08
N VAL A 92 28.47 26.36 32.03
CA VAL A 92 27.38 25.50 32.51
C VAL A 92 27.93 24.56 33.59
N ALA A 93 27.19 24.43 34.68
CA ALA A 93 27.47 23.46 35.73
C ALA A 93 26.89 22.10 35.34
N ALA A 94 27.75 21.14 34.97
CA ALA A 94 27.35 19.75 34.80
C ALA A 94 27.29 19.10 36.18
N PHE A 95 26.11 18.63 36.58
CA PHE A 95 25.96 17.80 37.77
C PHE A 95 26.26 16.36 37.39
N PRO A 96 27.25 15.69 38.01
CA PRO A 96 27.46 14.27 37.76
C PRO A 96 26.20 13.52 38.18
N GLU A 97 25.61 12.80 37.23
CA GLU A 97 24.56 11.84 37.52
C GLU A 97 25.16 10.86 38.54
N LYS A 98 24.48 10.68 39.68
CA LYS A 98 24.91 9.69 40.67
C LYS A 98 24.92 8.36 39.96
N LEU A 99 26.11 7.83 39.68
CA LEU A 99 26.29 6.44 39.32
C LEU A 99 25.72 5.65 40.49
N GLU A 100 24.48 5.16 40.37
CA GLU A 100 24.06 4.03 41.17
C GLU A 100 25.08 2.93 40.85
N GLU A 101 25.91 2.59 41.83
CA GLU A 101 26.83 1.48 41.73
C GLU A 101 25.99 0.25 41.37
N GLU A 102 26.11 -0.18 40.12
CA GLU A 102 25.52 -1.40 39.62
C GLU A 102 26.18 -2.55 40.41
N TYR A 103 25.52 -2.94 41.49
CA TYR A 103 25.98 -4.04 42.34
C TYR A 103 26.10 -5.29 41.47
N ASP A 104 27.34 -5.67 41.19
CA ASP A 104 27.67 -6.74 40.25
C ASP A 104 27.03 -8.05 40.70
N LYS A 105 25.94 -8.41 40.01
CA LYS A 105 25.10 -9.59 40.27
C LYS A 105 25.88 -10.90 40.20
N THR A 106 27.11 -10.86 39.66
CA THR A 106 28.00 -12.01 39.56
C THR A 106 28.55 -12.45 40.91
N GLU A 107 28.80 -11.55 41.86
CA GLU A 107 29.34 -11.92 43.18
C GLU A 107 28.32 -12.74 44.00
N GLY A 108 27.04 -12.36 43.95
CA GLY A 108 25.96 -13.10 44.60
C GLY A 108 25.72 -14.50 43.99
N LEU A 109 25.99 -14.68 42.70
CA LEU A 109 25.89 -15.98 42.03
C LEU A 109 27.05 -16.91 42.41
N LEU A 110 28.27 -16.38 42.47
CA LEU A 110 29.46 -17.14 42.86
C LEU A 110 29.36 -17.63 44.32
N GLN A 111 28.84 -16.79 45.21
CA GLN A 111 28.64 -17.17 46.61
C GLN A 111 27.60 -18.29 46.76
N LYS A 112 26.51 -18.22 45.99
CA LYS A 112 25.47 -19.26 45.95
C LYS A 112 25.95 -20.60 45.38
N ILE A 113 26.93 -20.58 44.49
CA ILE A 113 27.57 -21.79 43.95
C ILE A 113 28.53 -22.39 44.98
N LYS A 114 29.31 -21.56 45.69
CA LYS A 114 30.24 -22.00 46.74
C LYS A 114 29.52 -22.68 47.90
N ASP A 115 28.38 -22.15 48.33
CA ASP A 115 27.58 -22.75 49.41
C ASP A 115 26.90 -24.07 49.02
N LYS A 116 26.73 -24.34 47.72
CA LYS A 116 26.19 -25.62 47.21
C LYS A 116 27.24 -26.72 47.05
N LEU A 117 28.53 -26.37 47.07
CA LEU A 117 29.64 -27.31 46.90
C LEU A 117 30.27 -27.76 48.22
N LYS A 118 29.85 -27.17 49.35
CA LYS A 118 30.24 -27.57 50.70
C LYS A 118 29.14 -28.43 51.33
#